data_AF-A0A7R9URW7-F1
#
_entry.id   AF-A0A7R9URW7-F1
#
_cell.length_a   1.000
_cell.length_b   1.000
_cell.length_c   1.000
_cell.angle_alpha   90.00
_cell.angle_beta   90.00
_cell.angle_gamma   90.00
#
_symmetry.space_group_name_H-M   'P 1'
#
loop_
_entity.id
_entity.type
_entity.pdbx_description
1 polymer ?
#
loop_
_entity_poly.entity_id
_entity_poly.type
_entity_poly.pdbx_seq_one_letter_code
_entity_poly.pdbx_strand_id
1 'polypeptide(L)'
;MMGAQLAWLDEPMSSNDVRHGPSLFASTLLWLVKAGLARNRVDVCITHGGSVRGKAEYAPGPFLMSHLYAELAFPTALAIVDMPGRVLAESVRWARARPKPAPEFLHLDLNVVVDRTSHAIKSVGGKPFSESVTYRVAITRVLLEGMNTIEPLVAYVAASKLQIPAEDSCVEAKNAVVEGAVKKAWLELAGYGSKWDCNQDGTVSPQEMTAALEAVFAQLDMNKDGTLDSDELLAAFRRGARAKKGSSGSASAVSLIAQMVKALDADHDGRISIAEFTKLAVSDSTIASTDRTSKAPHRTKRATCLA
;
A
#
# COMPACT_ATOMS: atom_id res chain seq x y z
N MET A 1 -12.52 16.05 6.13
CA MET A 1 -11.67 14.97 5.58
C MET A 1 -12.29 14.21 4.39
N MET A 2 -13.62 14.01 4.30
CA MET A 2 -14.20 13.18 3.21
C MET A 2 -13.97 13.73 1.78
N GLY A 3 -13.75 15.04 1.62
CA GLY A 3 -13.39 15.66 0.34
C GLY A 3 -11.88 15.66 0.03
N ALA A 4 -11.04 15.05 0.88
CA ALA A 4 -9.60 14.97 0.64
C ALA A 4 -9.33 14.10 -0.60
N GLN A 5 -8.46 14.57 -1.49
CA GLN A 5 -8.04 13.79 -2.65
C GLN A 5 -6.92 12.86 -2.26
N LEU A 6 -7.11 11.55 -2.44
CA LEU A 6 -6.12 10.52 -2.14
C LEU A 6 -5.19 10.26 -3.33
N ALA A 7 -5.73 10.27 -4.54
CA ALA A 7 -4.96 10.01 -5.75
C ALA A 7 -5.56 10.74 -6.96
N TRP A 8 -4.79 10.82 -8.04
CA TRP A 8 -5.28 11.13 -9.37
C TRP A 8 -5.46 9.84 -10.16
N LEU A 9 -6.61 9.68 -10.83
CA LEU A 9 -6.88 8.60 -11.77
C LEU A 9 -6.61 9.12 -13.18
N ASP A 10 -5.62 8.56 -13.87
CA ASP A 10 -5.21 9.00 -15.20
C ASP A 10 -6.15 8.50 -16.31
N GLU A 11 -6.83 7.39 -16.07
CA GLU A 11 -7.74 6.74 -17.01
C GLU A 11 -9.09 6.43 -16.35
N PRO A 12 -10.16 6.25 -17.15
CA PRO A 12 -11.45 5.85 -16.61
C PRO A 12 -11.34 4.49 -15.90
N MET A 13 -11.96 4.36 -14.74
CA MET A 13 -11.96 3.14 -13.94
C MET A 13 -13.36 2.81 -13.43
N SER A 14 -13.66 1.53 -13.24
CA SER A 14 -14.96 1.07 -12.75
C SER A 14 -14.84 0.01 -11.65
N SER A 15 -15.70 0.11 -10.65
CA SER A 15 -15.91 -0.92 -9.63
C SER A 15 -17.16 -1.78 -9.87
N ASN A 16 -17.89 -1.58 -10.97
CA ASN A 16 -19.11 -2.34 -11.27
C ASN A 16 -18.86 -3.83 -11.51
N ASP A 17 -17.75 -4.15 -12.18
CA ASP A 17 -17.46 -5.51 -12.67
C ASP A 17 -16.41 -6.27 -11.86
N VAL A 18 -16.14 -5.82 -10.64
CA VAL A 18 -15.18 -6.47 -9.72
C VAL A 18 -15.53 -7.92 -9.38
N ARG A 19 -16.76 -8.36 -9.65
CA ARG A 19 -17.18 -9.77 -9.48
C ARG A 19 -17.28 -10.53 -10.80
N HIS A 20 -17.11 -9.87 -11.95
CA HIS A 20 -17.21 -10.48 -13.28
C HIS A 20 -15.83 -10.76 -13.88
N GLY A 21 -14.82 -9.96 -13.56
CA GLY A 21 -13.48 -10.14 -14.09
C GLY A 21 -12.44 -9.24 -13.43
N PRO A 22 -11.20 -9.22 -13.95
CA PRO A 22 -10.14 -8.33 -13.46
C PRO A 22 -10.58 -6.87 -13.56
N SER A 23 -10.36 -6.10 -12.49
CA SER A 23 -10.68 -4.68 -12.45
C SER A 23 -9.41 -3.87 -12.20
N LEU A 24 -9.12 -2.94 -13.11
CA LEU A 24 -8.04 -1.97 -12.95
C LEU A 24 -8.22 -1.13 -11.68
N PHE A 25 -9.47 -0.80 -11.34
CA PHE A 25 -9.80 -0.07 -10.12
C PHE A 25 -9.36 -0.85 -8.87
N ALA A 26 -9.78 -2.11 -8.76
CA ALA A 26 -9.42 -2.95 -7.61
C ALA A 26 -7.90 -3.17 -7.51
N SER A 27 -7.22 -3.39 -8.64
CA SER A 27 -5.76 -3.51 -8.68
C SER A 27 -5.04 -2.21 -8.30
N THR A 28 -5.59 -1.05 -8.66
CA THR A 28 -5.05 0.27 -8.27
C THR A 28 -5.21 0.52 -6.77
N LEU A 29 -6.35 0.15 -6.18
CA LEU A 29 -6.52 0.18 -4.72
C LEU A 29 -5.50 -0.72 -4.01
N LEU A 30 -5.31 -1.95 -4.51
CA LEU A 30 -4.32 -2.88 -3.95
C LEU A 30 -2.88 -2.38 -4.11
N TRP A 31 -2.59 -1.64 -5.18
CA TRP A 31 -1.30 -0.98 -5.34
C TRP A 31 -1.07 0.11 -4.27
N LEU A 32 -2.09 0.91 -3.94
CA LEU A 32 -2.02 1.85 -2.82
C LEU A 32 -1.86 1.13 -1.47
N VAL A 33 -2.60 0.04 -1.25
CA VAL A 33 -2.42 -0.82 -0.07
C VAL A 33 -0.96 -1.27 0.04
N LYS A 34 -0.37 -1.78 -1.05
CA LYS A 34 1.01 -2.25 -1.07
C LYS A 34 2.01 -1.15 -0.73
N ALA A 35 1.81 0.06 -1.26
CA ALA A 35 2.62 1.22 -0.91
C ALA A 35 2.49 1.59 0.59
N GLY A 36 1.29 1.50 1.16
CA GLY A 36 1.07 1.64 2.61
C GLY A 36 1.84 0.58 3.40
N LEU A 37 1.76 -0.67 2.94
CA LEU A 37 2.41 -1.84 3.54
C LEU A 37 3.91 -2.00 3.23
N ALA A 38 4.59 -0.98 2.71
CA ALA A 38 6.00 -1.06 2.31
C ALA A 38 6.89 -1.66 3.43
N ARG A 39 6.67 -1.28 4.69
CA ARG A 39 7.39 -1.80 5.87
C ARG A 39 7.22 -3.30 6.09
N ASN A 40 6.07 -3.86 5.69
CA ASN A 40 5.72 -5.25 5.88
C ASN A 40 6.37 -6.17 4.83
N ARG A 41 7.04 -5.61 3.82
CA ARG A 41 7.71 -6.32 2.72
C ARG A 41 6.79 -7.33 2.06
N VAL A 42 5.59 -6.86 1.70
CA VAL A 42 4.57 -7.66 1.05
C VAL A 42 4.89 -7.78 -0.44
N ASP A 43 4.99 -9.02 -0.92
CA ASP A 43 5.20 -9.33 -2.34
C ASP A 43 3.91 -9.19 -3.14
N VAL A 44 2.77 -9.53 -2.54
CA VAL A 44 1.46 -9.55 -3.21
C VAL A 44 0.35 -9.08 -2.27
N CYS A 45 -0.48 -8.14 -2.71
CA CYS A 45 -1.73 -7.76 -2.05
C CYS A 45 -2.92 -8.37 -2.78
N ILE A 46 -3.87 -8.94 -2.04
CA ILE A 46 -5.04 -9.65 -2.56
C ILE A 46 -6.30 -9.12 -1.87
N THR A 47 -7.33 -8.88 -2.67
CA THR A 47 -8.71 -8.73 -2.18
C THR A 47 -9.67 -9.52 -3.07
N HIS A 48 -10.91 -9.66 -2.62
CA HIS A 48 -11.97 -10.32 -3.38
C HIS A 48 -13.02 -9.31 -3.85
N GLY A 49 -13.70 -9.60 -4.95
CA GLY A 49 -14.76 -8.74 -5.51
C GLY A 49 -15.93 -8.47 -4.55
N GLY A 50 -16.08 -9.27 -3.49
CA GLY A 50 -17.02 -9.06 -2.40
C GLY A 50 -16.70 -7.85 -1.52
N SER A 51 -15.41 -7.48 -1.39
CA SER A 51 -14.93 -6.38 -0.55
C SER A 51 -15.04 -5.00 -1.18
N VAL A 52 -15.12 -4.91 -2.51
CA VAL A 52 -15.22 -3.64 -3.25
C VAL A 52 -16.70 -3.38 -3.56
N ARG A 53 -17.24 -2.27 -3.07
CA ARG A 53 -18.70 -2.07 -2.89
C ARG A 53 -19.28 -0.84 -3.59
N GLY A 54 -18.46 0.06 -4.12
CA GLY A 54 -18.92 1.38 -4.53
C GLY A 54 -19.84 1.35 -5.75
N LYS A 55 -19.69 0.35 -6.65
CA LYS A 55 -20.49 0.22 -7.88
C LYS A 55 -20.54 1.55 -8.66
N ALA A 56 -19.35 2.11 -8.87
CA ALA A 56 -19.17 3.45 -9.38
C ALA A 56 -18.32 3.43 -10.66
N GLU A 57 -18.58 4.41 -11.51
CA GLU A 57 -17.76 4.78 -12.65
C GLU A 57 -16.96 6.03 -12.28
N TYR A 58 -15.66 5.97 -12.50
CA TYR A 58 -14.73 7.05 -12.22
C TYR A 58 -14.16 7.56 -13.54
N ALA A 59 -14.49 8.81 -13.89
CA ALA A 59 -13.80 9.52 -14.95
C ALA A 59 -12.36 9.86 -14.51
N PRO A 60 -11.43 10.11 -15.46
CA PRO A 60 -10.11 10.63 -15.13
C PRO A 60 -10.24 11.88 -14.26
N GLY A 61 -9.56 11.88 -13.11
CA GLY A 61 -9.85 12.88 -12.09
C GLY A 61 -9.50 12.48 -10.66
N PRO A 62 -9.98 13.25 -9.67
CA PRO A 62 -9.64 13.04 -8.29
C PRO A 62 -10.33 11.80 -7.69
N PHE A 63 -9.54 10.90 -7.11
CA PHE A 63 -10.07 9.86 -6.23
C PHE A 63 -10.09 10.38 -4.79
N LEU A 64 -11.28 10.48 -4.21
CA LEU A 64 -11.50 11.13 -2.92
C LEU A 64 -11.59 10.11 -1.77
N MET A 65 -11.38 10.60 -0.55
CA MET A 65 -11.63 9.83 0.67
C MET A 65 -13.07 9.30 0.73
N SER A 66 -14.06 10.09 0.31
CA SER A 66 -15.46 9.63 0.21
C SER A 66 -15.63 8.45 -0.74
N HIS A 67 -14.91 8.45 -1.87
CA HIS A 67 -14.92 7.32 -2.81
C HIS A 67 -14.30 6.08 -2.16
N LEU A 68 -13.17 6.21 -1.46
CA LEU A 68 -12.56 5.10 -0.71
C LEU A 68 -13.52 4.48 0.31
N TYR A 69 -14.24 5.30 1.07
CA TYR A 69 -15.19 4.82 2.07
C TYR A 69 -16.43 4.16 1.46
N ALA A 70 -16.90 4.65 0.31
CA ALA A 70 -17.97 4.00 -0.43
C ALA A 70 -17.52 2.63 -0.99
N GLU A 71 -16.27 2.56 -1.44
CA GLU A 71 -15.70 1.35 -2.04
C GLU A 71 -15.36 0.28 -0.99
N LEU A 72 -14.73 0.67 0.11
CA LEU A 72 -14.45 -0.19 1.25
C LEU A 72 -15.50 0.04 2.34
N ALA A 73 -16.77 -0.23 2.04
CA ALA A 73 -17.89 0.11 2.93
C ALA A 73 -17.83 -0.56 4.33
N PHE A 74 -17.12 -1.69 4.45
CA PHE A 74 -16.99 -2.45 5.69
C PHE A 74 -15.53 -2.46 6.20
N PRO A 75 -15.32 -2.64 7.51
CA PRO A 75 -13.99 -2.95 8.05
C PRO A 75 -13.37 -4.12 7.28
N THR A 76 -12.16 -3.91 6.78
CA THR A 76 -11.48 -4.88 5.91
C THR A 76 -10.09 -5.13 6.47
N ALA A 77 -10.00 -6.11 7.36
CA ALA A 77 -8.74 -6.55 7.96
C ALA A 77 -7.88 -7.33 6.95
N LEU A 78 -6.65 -6.84 6.72
CA LEU A 78 -5.64 -7.50 5.90
C LEU A 78 -4.69 -8.28 6.80
N ALA A 79 -4.74 -9.61 6.67
CA ALA A 79 -3.78 -10.51 7.27
C ALA A 79 -2.53 -10.58 6.38
N ILE A 80 -1.35 -10.51 6.98
CA ILE A 80 -0.08 -10.67 6.29
C ILE A 80 0.49 -12.04 6.64
N VAL A 81 0.57 -12.92 5.66
CA VAL A 81 0.96 -14.33 5.84
C VAL A 81 1.98 -14.74 4.80
N ASP A 82 2.81 -15.72 5.15
CA ASP A 82 3.72 -16.34 4.19
C ASP A 82 2.97 -17.49 3.50
N MET A 83 2.90 -17.44 2.17
CA MET A 83 2.10 -18.35 1.35
C MET A 83 2.94 -18.95 0.22
N PRO A 84 2.97 -20.29 0.08
CA PRO A 84 3.63 -20.93 -1.05
C PRO A 84 3.02 -20.49 -2.39
N GLY A 85 3.87 -20.26 -3.39
CA GLY A 85 3.46 -19.85 -4.73
C GLY A 85 2.42 -20.78 -5.34
N ARG A 86 2.56 -22.10 -5.19
CA ARG A 86 1.55 -23.07 -5.64
C ARG A 86 0.15 -22.76 -5.10
N VAL A 87 0.03 -22.45 -3.81
CA VAL A 87 -1.26 -22.16 -3.15
C VAL A 87 -1.82 -20.84 -3.65
N LEU A 88 -0.96 -19.83 -3.79
CA LEU A 88 -1.33 -18.54 -4.37
C LEU A 88 -1.87 -18.71 -5.79
N ALA A 89 -1.15 -19.43 -6.65
CA ALA A 89 -1.54 -19.65 -8.04
C ALA A 89 -2.82 -20.48 -8.16
N GLU A 90 -2.95 -21.58 -7.40
CA GLU A 90 -4.16 -22.39 -7.35
C GLU A 90 -5.37 -21.60 -6.88
N SER A 91 -5.22 -20.80 -5.81
CA SER A 91 -6.29 -19.97 -5.26
C SER A 91 -6.76 -18.92 -6.28
N VAL A 92 -5.83 -18.27 -6.99
CA VAL A 92 -6.16 -17.29 -8.04
C VAL A 92 -6.88 -17.95 -9.20
N ARG A 93 -6.36 -19.07 -9.72
CA ARG A 93 -7.02 -19.80 -10.82
C ARG A 93 -8.42 -20.27 -10.42
N TRP A 94 -8.54 -20.88 -9.25
CA TRP A 94 -9.80 -21.40 -8.73
C TRP A 94 -10.85 -20.30 -8.60
N ALA A 95 -10.49 -19.19 -7.92
CA ALA A 95 -11.41 -18.08 -7.68
C ALA A 95 -11.81 -17.35 -8.97
N ARG A 96 -10.89 -17.22 -9.92
CA ARG A 96 -11.17 -16.56 -11.20
C ARG A 96 -11.97 -17.42 -12.17
N ALA A 97 -11.93 -18.74 -12.05
CA ALA A 97 -12.69 -19.68 -12.89
C ALA A 97 -14.17 -19.83 -12.50
N ARG A 98 -14.60 -19.30 -11.35
CA ARG A 98 -15.97 -19.44 -10.85
C ARG A 98 -17.01 -18.79 -11.79
N PRO A 99 -18.25 -19.33 -11.89
CA PRO A 99 -19.34 -18.65 -12.59
C PRO A 99 -19.55 -17.22 -12.07
N LYS A 100 -19.87 -16.28 -12.97
CA LYS A 100 -20.02 -14.87 -12.62
C LYS A 100 -21.49 -14.50 -12.37
N PRO A 101 -21.78 -13.55 -11.45
CA PRO A 101 -20.84 -12.83 -10.58
C PRO A 101 -20.26 -13.71 -9.46
N ALA A 102 -18.96 -13.60 -9.22
CA ALA A 102 -18.22 -14.32 -8.19
C ALA A 102 -17.71 -13.32 -7.13
N PRO A 103 -18.34 -13.21 -5.94
CA PRO A 103 -17.79 -12.40 -4.84
C PRO A 103 -16.37 -12.83 -4.44
N GLU A 104 -16.05 -14.11 -4.58
CA GLU A 104 -14.72 -14.71 -4.35
C GLU A 104 -13.67 -14.31 -5.41
N PHE A 105 -14.04 -13.63 -6.49
CA PHE A 105 -13.09 -13.29 -7.56
C PHE A 105 -11.89 -12.52 -7.01
N LEU A 106 -10.69 -13.10 -7.11
CA LEU A 106 -9.48 -12.50 -6.56
C LEU A 106 -8.88 -11.45 -7.49
N HIS A 107 -8.72 -10.25 -6.94
CA HIS A 107 -7.92 -9.16 -7.50
C HIS A 107 -6.56 -9.15 -6.83
N LEU A 108 -5.54 -8.76 -7.60
CA LEU A 108 -4.15 -8.66 -7.15
C LEU A 108 -3.63 -7.25 -7.46
N ASP A 109 -2.62 -6.81 -6.73
CA ASP A 109 -1.95 -5.52 -7.00
C ASP A 109 -1.30 -5.50 -8.39
N LEU A 110 -1.04 -4.28 -8.89
CA LEU A 110 -0.53 -4.05 -10.26
C LEU A 110 0.85 -4.65 -10.53
N ASN A 111 1.62 -5.06 -9.51
CA ASN A 111 2.92 -5.68 -9.72
C ASN A 111 2.81 -7.19 -9.98
N VAL A 112 1.59 -7.75 -10.01
CA VAL A 112 1.34 -9.14 -10.35
C VAL A 112 0.73 -9.25 -11.74
N VAL A 113 1.48 -9.86 -12.67
CA VAL A 113 0.99 -10.10 -14.02
C VAL A 113 0.28 -11.44 -14.04
N VAL A 114 -1.02 -11.43 -14.38
CA VAL A 114 -1.83 -12.63 -14.52
C VAL A 114 -2.35 -12.73 -15.94
N ASP A 115 -2.18 -13.92 -16.53
CA ASP A 115 -2.72 -14.23 -17.83
C ASP A 115 -4.26 -14.16 -17.82
N ARG A 116 -4.82 -13.42 -18.78
CA ARG A 116 -6.26 -13.13 -18.81
C ARG A 116 -7.10 -14.39 -19.04
N THR A 117 -6.59 -15.35 -19.81
CA THR A 117 -7.35 -16.52 -20.25
C THR A 117 -7.15 -17.71 -19.32
N SER A 118 -5.89 -18.05 -19.02
CA SER A 118 -5.52 -19.19 -18.19
C SER A 118 -5.54 -18.88 -16.69
N HIS A 119 -5.61 -17.60 -16.31
CA HIS A 119 -5.49 -17.13 -14.93
C HIS A 119 -4.16 -17.50 -14.25
N ALA A 120 -3.16 -17.93 -15.03
CA ALA A 120 -1.83 -18.23 -14.52
C ALA A 120 -1.08 -16.94 -14.16
N ILE A 121 -0.49 -16.90 -12.98
CA ILE A 121 0.43 -15.82 -12.58
C ILE A 121 1.72 -15.99 -13.38
N LYS A 122 2.14 -14.93 -14.08
CA LYS A 122 3.33 -14.89 -14.94
C LYS A 122 4.52 -14.29 -14.21
N SER A 123 4.31 -13.21 -13.46
CA SER A 123 5.35 -12.54 -12.69
C SER A 123 4.78 -11.85 -11.44
N VAL A 124 5.65 -11.65 -10.47
CA VAL A 124 5.41 -10.87 -9.24
C VAL A 124 6.60 -9.94 -9.05
N GLY A 125 6.36 -8.63 -8.98
CA GLY A 125 7.43 -7.64 -8.82
C GLY A 125 8.46 -7.73 -9.95
N GLY A 126 8.00 -7.79 -11.20
CA GLY A 126 8.88 -7.90 -12.38
C GLY A 126 9.60 -9.24 -12.57
N LYS A 127 9.67 -10.09 -11.54
CA LYS A 127 10.37 -11.38 -11.57
C LYS A 127 9.43 -12.51 -12.01
N PRO A 128 9.90 -13.49 -12.82
CA PRO A 128 9.10 -14.65 -13.20
C PRO A 128 8.52 -15.36 -11.97
N PHE A 129 7.24 -15.70 -12.04
CA PHE A 129 6.54 -16.34 -10.94
C PHE A 129 7.02 -17.79 -10.75
N SER A 130 7.15 -18.23 -9.50
CA SER A 130 7.56 -19.59 -9.16
C SER A 130 6.65 -20.21 -8.10
N GLU A 131 6.07 -21.37 -8.41
CA GLU A 131 5.20 -22.09 -7.48
C GLU A 131 5.93 -22.69 -6.26
N SER A 132 7.26 -22.84 -6.35
CA SER A 132 8.09 -23.38 -5.28
C SER A 132 8.59 -22.33 -4.27
N VAL A 133 8.44 -21.04 -4.59
CA VAL A 133 8.84 -19.93 -3.73
C VAL A 133 7.73 -19.58 -2.75
N THR A 134 8.08 -19.16 -1.55
CA THR A 134 7.11 -18.60 -0.59
C THR A 134 7.05 -17.09 -0.77
N TYR A 135 5.83 -16.56 -0.88
CA TYR A 135 5.55 -15.13 -1.03
C TYR A 135 4.93 -14.59 0.24
N ARG A 136 5.27 -13.37 0.61
CA ARG A 136 4.62 -12.63 1.68
C ARG A 136 3.37 -11.95 1.13
N VAL A 137 2.21 -12.40 1.55
CA VAL A 137 0.91 -12.01 0.97
C VAL A 137 0.09 -11.24 2.00
N ALA A 138 -0.36 -10.04 1.63
CA ALA A 138 -1.44 -9.35 2.35
C ALA A 138 -2.78 -9.74 1.73
N ILE A 139 -3.65 -10.40 2.49
CA ILE A 139 -4.93 -10.93 2.02
C ILE A 139 -6.04 -10.58 3.01
N THR A 140 -7.27 -10.39 2.54
CA THR A 140 -8.41 -10.19 3.44
C THR A 140 -8.55 -11.37 4.41
N ARG A 141 -8.46 -11.11 5.71
CA ARG A 141 -8.41 -12.12 6.78
C ARG A 141 -9.55 -13.13 6.69
N VAL A 142 -10.77 -12.66 6.42
CA VAL A 142 -11.97 -13.50 6.33
C VAL A 142 -11.89 -14.58 5.24
N LEU A 143 -11.08 -14.40 4.19
CA LEU A 143 -10.88 -15.44 3.17
C LEU A 143 -10.08 -16.63 3.73
N LEU A 144 -9.13 -16.37 4.63
CA LEU A 144 -8.37 -17.43 5.33
C LEU A 144 -9.27 -18.19 6.31
N GLU A 145 -10.30 -17.53 6.85
CA GLU A 145 -11.30 -18.13 7.74
C GLU A 145 -12.39 -18.92 6.99
N GLY A 146 -12.36 -18.92 5.64
CA GLY A 146 -13.29 -19.66 4.81
C GLY A 146 -14.47 -18.85 4.26
N MET A 147 -14.51 -17.53 4.44
CA MET A 147 -15.50 -16.69 3.76
C MET A 147 -15.35 -16.81 2.23
N ASN A 148 -16.48 -16.98 1.53
CA ASN A 148 -16.53 -17.24 0.08
C ASN A 148 -15.71 -18.46 -0.38
N THR A 149 -15.43 -19.39 0.56
CA THR A 149 -14.75 -20.69 0.40
C THR A 149 -13.88 -20.84 -0.85
N ILE A 150 -12.67 -20.31 -0.80
CA ILE A 150 -11.65 -20.56 -1.83
C ILE A 150 -10.95 -21.87 -1.48
N GLU A 151 -11.36 -22.97 -2.12
CA GLU A 151 -11.00 -24.32 -1.71
C GLU A 151 -9.48 -24.57 -1.57
N PRO A 152 -8.60 -24.17 -2.52
CA PRO A 152 -7.16 -24.35 -2.34
C PRO A 152 -6.60 -23.59 -1.12
N LEU A 153 -7.15 -22.41 -0.85
CA LEU A 153 -6.73 -21.58 0.29
C LEU A 153 -7.16 -22.19 1.62
N VAL A 154 -8.42 -22.62 1.72
CA VAL A 154 -8.96 -23.26 2.94
C VAL A 154 -8.28 -24.59 3.20
N ALA A 155 -8.06 -25.40 2.16
CA ALA A 155 -7.32 -26.66 2.26
C ALA A 155 -5.88 -26.42 2.75
N TYR A 156 -5.21 -25.38 2.24
CA TYR A 156 -3.88 -25.01 2.71
C TYR A 156 -3.88 -24.60 4.19
N VAL A 157 -4.80 -23.74 4.62
CA VAL A 157 -4.91 -23.31 6.04
C VAL A 157 -5.11 -24.52 6.95
N ALA A 158 -6.01 -25.43 6.58
CA ALA A 158 -6.29 -26.65 7.35
C ALA A 158 -5.09 -27.60 7.40
N ALA A 159 -4.41 -27.83 6.27
CA ALA A 159 -3.31 -28.78 6.17
C ALA A 159 -2.01 -28.27 6.81
N SER A 160 -1.71 -26.97 6.66
CA SER A 160 -0.48 -26.36 7.18
C SER A 160 -0.60 -25.91 8.63
N LYS A 161 -1.81 -25.86 9.19
CA LYS A 161 -2.12 -25.21 10.47
C LYS A 161 -1.63 -23.75 10.50
N LEU A 162 -1.74 -23.05 9.36
CA LEU A 162 -1.39 -21.64 9.25
C LEU A 162 -2.06 -20.87 10.40
N GLN A 163 -1.25 -20.18 11.20
CA GLN A 163 -1.77 -19.31 12.25
C GLN A 163 -2.29 -18.04 11.58
N ILE A 164 -3.61 -17.96 11.39
CA ILE A 164 -4.26 -16.75 10.89
C ILE A 164 -4.04 -15.64 11.94
N PRO A 165 -3.48 -14.48 11.56
CA PRO A 165 -3.34 -13.36 12.48
C PRO A 165 -4.68 -13.00 13.13
N ALA A 166 -4.63 -12.67 14.42
CA ALA A 166 -5.79 -12.09 15.12
C ALA A 166 -6.20 -10.77 14.44
N GLU A 167 -7.48 -10.41 14.54
CA GLU A 167 -8.03 -9.25 13.82
C GLU A 167 -7.36 -7.93 14.24
N ASP A 168 -7.03 -7.78 15.52
CA ASP A 168 -6.30 -6.63 16.08
C ASP A 168 -4.84 -6.53 15.58
N SER A 169 -4.28 -7.64 15.10
CA SER A 169 -2.93 -7.73 14.53
C SER A 169 -2.92 -7.53 13.01
N CYS A 170 -4.10 -7.41 12.40
CA CYS A 170 -4.25 -7.16 10.98
C CYS A 170 -4.19 -5.67 10.66
N VAL A 171 -3.86 -5.35 9.41
CA VAL A 171 -3.86 -3.97 8.93
C VAL A 171 -5.22 -3.64 8.34
N GLU A 172 -5.85 -2.56 8.77
CA GLU A 172 -7.10 -2.08 8.17
C GLU A 172 -6.84 -1.54 6.75
N ALA A 173 -7.55 -2.07 5.74
CA ALA A 173 -7.29 -1.77 4.34
C ALA A 173 -7.42 -0.28 4.00
N LYS A 174 -8.40 0.43 4.58
CA LYS A 174 -8.54 1.89 4.38
C LYS A 174 -7.29 2.63 4.84
N ASN A 175 -6.76 2.28 6.01
CA ASN A 175 -5.58 2.93 6.56
C ASN A 175 -4.37 2.68 5.66
N ALA A 176 -4.21 1.45 5.17
CA ALA A 176 -3.14 1.12 4.21
C ALA A 176 -3.27 1.92 2.90
N VAL A 177 -4.48 2.10 2.36
CA VAL A 177 -4.71 2.93 1.15
C VAL A 177 -4.33 4.39 1.41
N VAL A 178 -4.77 4.95 2.54
CA VAL A 178 -4.48 6.35 2.90
C VAL A 178 -2.98 6.54 3.11
N GLU A 179 -2.32 5.65 3.85
CA GLU A 179 -0.88 5.70 4.07
C GLU A 179 -0.10 5.62 2.73
N GLY A 180 -0.50 4.71 1.84
CA GLY A 180 0.09 4.59 0.51
C GLY A 180 -0.12 5.82 -0.38
N ALA A 181 -1.33 6.38 -0.36
CA ALA A 181 -1.67 7.62 -1.08
C ALA A 181 -0.79 8.79 -0.64
N VAL A 182 -0.47 8.85 0.64
CA VAL A 182 0.29 9.95 1.25
C VAL A 182 1.76 9.81 0.96
N LYS A 183 2.30 8.60 1.09
CA LYS A 183 3.67 8.30 0.63
C LYS A 183 3.82 8.69 -0.84
N LYS A 184 2.85 8.30 -1.70
CA LYS A 184 2.85 8.70 -3.11
C LYS A 184 2.84 10.22 -3.28
N ALA A 185 1.96 10.94 -2.57
CA ALA A 185 1.89 12.40 -2.63
C ALA A 185 3.21 13.07 -2.24
N TRP A 186 3.90 12.57 -1.21
CA TRP A 186 5.18 13.12 -0.77
C TRP A 186 6.26 12.90 -1.82
N LEU A 187 6.29 11.71 -2.42
CA LEU A 187 7.21 11.39 -3.52
C LEU A 187 6.96 12.25 -4.76
N GLU A 188 5.69 12.49 -5.10
CA GLU A 188 5.32 13.38 -6.20
C GLU A 188 5.78 14.81 -5.96
N LEU A 189 5.63 15.31 -4.72
CA LEU A 189 6.04 16.67 -4.37
C LEU A 189 7.54 16.91 -4.51
N ALA A 190 8.34 15.91 -4.17
CA ALA A 190 9.79 15.99 -4.32
C ALA A 190 10.30 15.66 -5.74
N GLY A 191 9.39 15.50 -6.70
CA GLY A 191 9.76 15.26 -8.10
C GLY A 191 10.23 13.83 -8.40
N TYR A 192 10.04 12.88 -7.48
CA TYR A 192 10.49 11.48 -7.60
C TYR A 192 9.48 10.55 -8.26
N GLY A 193 8.33 11.06 -8.75
CA GLY A 193 7.21 10.27 -9.28
C GLY A 193 7.51 9.35 -10.49
N SER A 194 8.75 9.30 -10.99
CA SER A 194 9.17 8.40 -12.07
C SER A 194 10.55 7.73 -11.90
N LYS A 195 11.26 7.94 -10.79
CA LYS A 195 12.61 7.35 -10.57
C LYS A 195 12.85 7.05 -9.10
N TRP A 196 12.50 5.84 -8.69
CA TRP A 196 12.88 5.36 -7.36
C TRP A 196 13.22 3.86 -7.35
N ASP A 197 12.93 3.14 -8.43
CA ASP A 197 13.42 1.78 -8.65
C ASP A 197 14.92 1.78 -9.00
N CYS A 198 15.75 2.16 -8.02
CA CYS A 198 17.20 2.33 -8.17
C CYS A 198 17.89 1.04 -8.60
N ASN A 199 17.28 -0.12 -8.31
CA ASN A 199 17.73 -1.43 -8.77
C ASN A 199 16.88 -2.02 -9.92
N GLN A 200 15.86 -1.29 -10.40
CA GLN A 200 14.94 -1.70 -11.47
C GLN A 200 14.21 -3.04 -11.20
N ASP A 201 13.97 -3.38 -9.93
CA ASP A 201 13.31 -4.61 -9.52
C ASP A 201 11.79 -4.48 -9.27
N GLY A 202 11.24 -3.28 -9.41
CA GLY A 202 9.81 -3.02 -9.29
C GLY A 202 9.25 -2.99 -7.87
N THR A 203 10.08 -2.91 -6.81
CA THR A 203 9.64 -2.91 -5.40
C THR A 203 10.31 -1.88 -4.50
N VAL A 204 9.52 -1.04 -3.78
CA VAL A 204 10.10 -0.06 -2.83
C VAL A 204 10.55 -0.73 -1.58
N SER A 205 11.86 -0.81 -1.36
CA SER A 205 12.36 -1.20 -0.05
C SER A 205 12.05 -0.10 0.98
N PRO A 206 11.78 -0.46 2.25
CA PRO A 206 11.62 0.51 3.33
C PRO A 206 12.80 1.47 3.45
N GLN A 207 14.02 1.01 3.15
CA GLN A 207 15.22 1.83 3.16
C GLN A 207 15.22 2.88 2.04
N GLU A 208 14.81 2.51 0.82
CA GLU A 208 14.66 3.47 -0.29
C GLU A 208 13.55 4.48 -0.01
N MET A 209 12.44 4.04 0.58
CA MET A 209 11.36 4.95 0.99
C MET A 209 11.84 5.93 2.06
N THR A 210 12.58 5.45 3.07
CA THR A 210 13.08 6.31 4.16
C THR A 210 14.10 7.31 3.63
N ALA A 211 15.07 6.86 2.83
CA ALA A 211 16.06 7.73 2.21
C ALA A 211 15.42 8.75 1.25
N ALA A 212 14.41 8.33 0.48
CA ALA A 212 13.65 9.23 -0.39
C ALA A 212 12.89 10.28 0.43
N LEU A 213 12.21 9.87 1.50
CA LEU A 213 11.49 10.77 2.39
C LEU A 213 12.44 11.72 3.12
N GLU A 214 13.59 11.28 3.63
CA GLU A 214 14.61 12.15 4.20
C GLU A 214 15.16 13.15 3.17
N ALA A 215 15.39 12.72 1.93
CA ALA A 215 15.79 13.61 0.85
C ALA A 215 14.69 14.62 0.49
N VAL A 216 13.41 14.20 0.51
CA VAL A 216 12.26 15.09 0.36
C VAL A 216 12.29 16.14 1.47
N PHE A 217 12.39 15.71 2.73
CA PHE A 217 12.40 16.60 3.88
C PHE A 217 13.51 17.66 3.75
N ALA A 218 14.74 17.23 3.46
CA ALA A 218 15.88 18.14 3.28
C ALA A 218 15.76 19.09 2.08
N GLN A 219 14.97 18.74 1.06
CA GLN A 219 14.68 19.64 -0.07
C GLN A 219 13.56 20.64 0.23
N LEU A 220 12.66 20.29 1.16
CA LEU A 220 11.53 21.10 1.54
C LEU A 220 11.90 22.10 2.65
N ASP A 221 12.73 21.67 3.60
CA ASP A 221 13.29 22.47 4.70
C ASP A 221 14.34 23.45 4.12
N MET A 222 13.85 24.60 3.64
CA MET A 222 14.66 25.60 2.96
C MET A 222 15.49 26.40 3.95
N ASN A 223 14.93 26.65 5.13
CA ASN A 223 15.59 27.43 6.18
C ASN A 223 16.53 26.57 7.05
N LYS A 224 16.49 25.23 6.89
CA LYS A 224 17.29 24.23 7.61
C LYS A 224 17.07 24.27 9.12
N ASP A 225 15.86 24.62 9.54
CA ASP A 225 15.49 24.66 10.96
C ASP A 225 15.08 23.28 11.50
N GLY A 226 15.05 22.26 10.65
CA GLY A 226 14.72 20.88 11.01
C GLY A 226 13.22 20.63 11.13
N THR A 227 12.39 21.60 10.69
CA THR A 227 10.93 21.51 10.62
C THR A 227 10.43 21.93 9.24
N LEU A 228 9.24 21.49 8.85
CA LEU A 228 8.55 21.97 7.64
C LEU A 228 7.39 22.85 8.06
N ASP A 229 7.42 24.12 7.65
CA ASP A 229 6.32 25.05 7.85
C ASP A 229 5.37 25.14 6.63
N SER A 230 4.25 25.84 6.79
CA SER A 230 3.26 26.00 5.73
C SER A 230 3.78 26.73 4.49
N ASP A 231 4.71 27.67 4.67
CA ASP A 231 5.28 28.47 3.58
C ASP A 231 6.30 27.66 2.77
N GLU A 232 7.09 26.81 3.42
CA GLU A 232 8.01 25.88 2.78
C GLU A 232 7.29 24.81 1.95
N LEU A 233 6.20 24.24 2.51
CA LEU A 233 5.32 23.33 1.77
C LEU A 233 4.65 24.03 0.57
N LEU A 234 4.24 25.30 0.74
CA LEU A 234 3.66 26.11 -0.34
C LEU A 234 4.71 26.51 -1.39
N ALA A 235 5.96 26.74 -0.99
CA ALA A 235 7.06 27.01 -1.91
C ALA A 235 7.39 25.78 -2.74
N ALA A 236 7.40 24.60 -2.12
CA ALA A 236 7.56 23.33 -2.81
C ALA A 236 6.41 23.05 -3.80
N PHE A 237 5.17 23.37 -3.42
CA PHE A 237 4.03 23.35 -4.33
C PHE A 237 4.28 24.19 -5.59
N ARG A 238 4.75 25.43 -5.43
CA ARG A 238 5.05 26.33 -6.56
C ARG A 238 6.19 25.79 -7.45
N ARG A 239 7.15 25.06 -6.88
CA ARG A 239 8.24 24.40 -7.62
C ARG A 239 7.75 23.17 -8.38
N GLY A 240 7.02 22.27 -7.73
CA GLY A 240 6.45 21.05 -8.34
C GLY A 240 5.43 21.35 -9.44
N ALA A 241 4.55 22.32 -9.22
CA ALA A 241 3.56 22.76 -10.21
C ALA A 241 4.21 23.40 -11.46
N ARG A 242 5.39 24.03 -11.33
CA ARG A 242 6.15 24.58 -12.46
C ARG A 242 6.91 23.49 -13.23
N ALA A 243 7.34 22.41 -12.58
CA ALA A 243 8.08 21.31 -13.20
C ALA A 243 7.21 20.39 -14.08
N LYS A 244 5.90 20.32 -13.84
CA LYS A 244 4.93 19.61 -14.68
C LYS A 244 3.81 20.53 -15.15
N LYS A 245 4.10 21.34 -16.16
CA LYS A 245 3.09 22.13 -16.89
C LYS A 245 2.18 21.18 -17.68
N GLY A 246 1.24 20.52 -16.99
CA GLY A 246 0.28 19.59 -17.60
C GLY A 246 -0.37 18.54 -16.69
N SER A 247 0.11 18.26 -15.47
CA SER A 247 -0.52 17.25 -14.60
C SER A 247 -1.19 17.86 -13.38
N SER A 248 -2.52 17.81 -13.34
CA SER A 248 -3.39 18.21 -12.22
C SER A 248 -3.14 17.45 -10.91
N GLY A 249 -2.33 16.38 -10.91
CA GLY A 249 -1.95 15.61 -9.71
C GLY A 249 -1.12 16.39 -8.67
N SER A 250 -0.32 17.38 -9.08
CA SER A 250 0.59 18.09 -8.16
C SER A 250 -0.14 19.00 -7.14
N ALA A 251 -1.28 19.60 -7.50
CA ALA A 251 -2.08 20.39 -6.55
C ALA A 251 -2.85 19.51 -5.56
N SER A 252 -3.24 18.31 -5.99
CA SER A 252 -3.86 17.30 -5.14
C SER A 252 -2.93 16.79 -4.06
N ALA A 253 -1.71 16.41 -4.44
CA ALA A 253 -0.71 15.85 -3.52
C ALA A 253 -0.47 16.80 -2.34
N VAL A 254 -0.42 18.12 -2.61
CA VAL A 254 -0.28 19.16 -1.58
C VAL A 254 -1.51 19.29 -0.70
N SER A 255 -2.72 19.21 -1.25
CA SER A 255 -3.94 19.26 -0.45
C SER A 255 -4.04 18.07 0.51
N LEU A 256 -3.68 16.87 0.04
CA LEU A 256 -3.63 15.68 0.88
C LEU A 256 -2.57 15.81 1.97
N ILE A 257 -1.38 16.28 1.59
CA ILE A 257 -0.27 16.49 2.51
C ILE A 257 -0.61 17.57 3.52
N ALA A 258 -1.13 18.73 3.14
CA ALA A 258 -1.54 19.78 4.06
C ALA A 258 -2.64 19.30 5.04
N GLN A 259 -3.59 18.50 4.55
CA GLN A 259 -4.60 17.87 5.42
C GLN A 259 -3.99 16.86 6.38
N MET A 260 -2.92 16.17 5.99
CA MET A 260 -2.22 15.22 6.85
C MET A 260 -1.15 15.83 7.73
N VAL A 261 -0.55 16.95 7.34
CA VAL A 261 0.27 17.81 8.18
C VAL A 261 -0.56 18.19 9.40
N LYS A 262 -1.78 18.67 9.18
CA LYS A 262 -2.73 18.96 10.26
C LYS A 262 -3.11 17.74 11.12
N ALA A 263 -2.93 16.52 10.62
CA ALA A 263 -3.22 15.29 11.34
C ALA A 263 -1.98 14.69 12.04
N LEU A 264 -0.77 15.06 11.62
CA LEU A 264 0.52 14.59 12.14
C LEU A 264 1.17 15.60 13.09
N ASP A 265 0.78 16.88 13.00
CA ASP A 265 1.05 17.99 13.91
C ASP A 265 0.39 17.68 15.27
N ALA A 266 1.04 16.80 16.02
CA ALA A 266 0.53 16.20 17.24
C ALA A 266 0.62 17.15 18.44
N ASP A 267 1.52 18.13 18.39
CA ASP A 267 1.65 19.20 19.39
C ASP A 267 0.95 20.51 18.99
N HIS A 268 0.38 20.55 17.78
CA HIS A 268 -0.41 21.67 17.25
C HIS A 268 0.40 22.97 17.13
N ASP A 269 1.70 22.85 16.86
CA ASP A 269 2.60 23.98 16.67
C ASP A 269 2.57 24.54 15.24
N GLY A 270 1.90 23.84 14.32
CA GLY A 270 1.74 24.22 12.92
C GLY A 270 2.93 23.87 12.02
N ARG A 271 3.88 23.06 12.51
CA ARG A 271 5.08 22.59 11.81
C ARG A 271 5.12 21.06 11.79
N ILE A 272 5.98 20.48 10.95
CA ILE A 272 6.31 19.04 11.01
C ILE A 272 7.79 18.89 11.31
N SER A 273 8.12 18.30 12.45
CA SER A 273 9.49 17.90 12.76
C SER A 273 9.93 16.68 11.93
N ILE A 274 11.24 16.52 11.73
CA ILE A 274 11.78 15.32 11.06
C ILE A 274 11.35 14.01 11.74
N ALA A 275 11.11 14.02 13.05
CA ALA A 275 10.64 12.87 13.81
C ALA A 275 9.17 12.54 13.50
N GLU A 276 8.31 13.54 13.33
CA GLU A 276 6.92 13.35 12.92
C GLU A 276 6.80 12.96 11.45
N PHE A 277 7.67 13.53 10.63
CA PHE A 277 7.78 13.16 9.22
C PHE A 277 8.29 11.72 9.05
N THR A 278 9.30 11.31 9.80
CA THR A 278 9.80 9.93 9.80
C THR A 278 8.83 8.95 10.46
N LYS A 279 7.87 9.37 11.30
CA LYS A 279 6.76 8.48 11.71
C LYS A 279 5.91 8.03 10.52
N LEU A 280 5.76 8.83 9.46
CA LEU A 280 5.16 8.36 8.20
C LEU A 280 6.03 7.35 7.44
N ALA A 281 7.35 7.44 7.61
CA ALA A 281 8.33 6.53 7.00
C ALA A 281 8.55 5.24 7.81
N VAL A 282 8.42 5.31 9.14
CA VAL A 282 8.96 4.34 10.10
C VAL A 282 7.96 3.83 11.14
N SER A 283 6.79 4.44 11.38
CA SER A 283 6.10 4.22 12.68
C SER A 283 5.82 2.76 13.06
N ASP A 284 6.48 2.39 14.15
CA ASP A 284 6.40 1.17 14.95
C ASP A 284 4.96 0.86 15.37
N SER A 285 4.57 -0.41 15.22
CA SER A 285 3.59 -1.00 16.12
C SER A 285 4.33 -1.45 17.39
N THR A 286 4.65 -0.52 18.28
CA THR A 286 4.99 -0.87 19.66
C THR A 286 3.69 -1.28 20.36
N ILE A 287 3.31 -2.55 20.20
CA ILE A 287 2.49 -3.21 21.21
C ILE A 287 3.43 -3.45 22.39
N ALA A 288 3.15 -2.75 23.48
CA ALA A 288 3.82 -2.95 24.76
C ALA A 288 3.76 -4.43 25.16
N SER A 289 4.90 -5.10 25.17
CA SER A 289 5.10 -6.33 25.94
C SER A 289 5.99 -5.97 27.12
N THR A 290 5.35 -5.62 28.23
CA THR A 290 5.92 -5.85 29.56
C THR A 290 5.76 -7.33 29.87
N ASP A 291 6.84 -8.12 29.85
CA ASP A 291 7.36 -8.74 31.08
C ASP A 291 8.73 -9.45 30.89
N ARG A 292 9.39 -9.52 32.04
CA ARG A 292 10.69 -10.00 32.49
C ARG A 292 11.40 -11.22 31.86
N THR A 293 12.74 -11.08 31.94
CA THR A 293 13.81 -12.07 32.25
C THR A 293 14.50 -12.85 31.12
N SER A 294 15.75 -12.48 30.81
CA SER A 294 16.96 -13.20 31.26
C SER A 294 18.25 -12.63 30.62
N LYS A 295 19.38 -12.81 31.33
CA LYS A 295 20.71 -12.20 31.14
C LYS A 295 21.50 -12.75 29.93
N ALA A 296 22.10 -11.82 29.15
CA ALA A 296 23.50 -11.70 28.68
C ALA A 296 24.25 -12.85 27.94
N PRO A 297 25.41 -12.60 27.27
CA PRO A 297 25.78 -11.53 26.32
C PRO A 297 26.51 -12.06 25.05
N HIS A 298 27.01 -11.11 24.23
CA HIS A 298 28.20 -11.15 23.32
C HIS A 298 28.02 -11.16 21.78
N ARG A 299 28.30 -9.99 21.18
CA ARG A 299 29.54 -9.61 20.45
C ARG A 299 29.27 -8.99 19.07
N THR A 300 29.54 -7.69 19.01
CA THR A 300 29.50 -6.78 17.86
C THR A 300 30.57 -7.09 16.81
N LYS A 301 30.19 -6.98 15.53
CA LYS A 301 31.09 -6.52 14.46
C LYS A 301 30.35 -5.50 13.58
N ARG A 302 30.85 -4.26 13.60
CA ARG A 302 30.52 -3.17 12.69
C ARG A 302 31.04 -3.49 11.28
N ALA A 303 30.25 -3.21 10.26
CA ALA A 303 30.74 -2.97 8.90
C ALA A 303 30.17 -1.63 8.43
N THR A 304 31.05 -0.66 8.29
CA THR A 304 30.88 0.67 7.70
C THR A 304 30.86 0.55 6.18
N CYS A 305 30.04 1.34 5.49
CA CYS A 305 30.38 1.77 4.12
C CYS A 305 29.80 3.16 3.85
N LEU A 306 30.71 4.10 3.64
CA LEU A 306 30.54 5.47 3.17
C LEU A 306 31.63 5.61 2.10
N ALA A 307 31.22 5.75 0.84
CA ALA A 307 31.94 6.40 -0.26
C ALA A 307 31.06 6.31 -1.52
#